data_AF-A0AAV3HWM7-F1
#
_entry.id   AF-A0AAV3HWM7-F1
#
_cell.length_a   1.000
_cell.length_b   1.000
_cell.length_c   1.000
_cell.angle_alpha   90.00
_cell.angle_beta   90.00
_cell.angle_gamma   90.00
#
_symmetry.space_group_name_H-M   'P 1'
#
loop_
_entity.id
_entity.type
_entity.pdbx_description
1 polymer ?
#
loop_
_entity_poly.entity_id
_entity_poly.type
_entity_poly.pdbx_seq_one_letter_code
_entity_poly.pdbx_strand_id
1 'polypeptide(L)'
;MNKREIESITQVVFPTHQDEFQHAEVLVVLGSYKATQYKMPTAVRLYKEKKVSKLLLSGGNLAIDQKPEFESMKEYALDNGVPDSDIILERHAKNTVENAQYSSEIIVESEIAKRSVAILTTAFHIKRAKYLFKMLYLNIWNFTVTL
;
A
#
# COMPACT_ATOMS: atom_id res chain seq x y z
N MET A 1 -4.66 22.71 25.38
CA MET A 1 -4.55 22.56 23.93
C MET A 1 -5.91 22.87 23.32
N ASN A 2 -5.99 23.85 22.43
CA ASN A 2 -7.24 24.29 21.83
C ASN A 2 -7.60 23.44 20.59
N LYS A 3 -8.84 23.55 20.12
CA LYS A 3 -9.35 22.74 19.01
C LYS A 3 -8.51 22.87 17.72
N ARG A 4 -8.00 24.07 17.41
CA ARG A 4 -7.14 24.30 16.23
C ARG A 4 -5.75 23.67 16.37
N GLU A 5 -5.19 23.65 17.58
CA GLU A 5 -3.93 22.97 17.88
C GLU A 5 -4.09 21.45 17.79
N ILE A 6 -5.20 20.91 18.28
CA ILE A 6 -5.53 19.49 18.13
C ILE A 6 -5.71 19.16 16.64
N GLU A 7 -6.43 19.98 15.87
CA GLU A 7 -6.62 19.79 14.43
C GLU A 7 -5.30 19.90 13.66
N SER A 8 -4.43 20.86 13.97
CA SER A 8 -3.14 21.00 13.28
C SER A 8 -2.20 19.82 13.57
N ILE A 9 -2.11 19.38 14.82
CA ILE A 9 -1.37 18.17 15.19
C ILE A 9 -1.99 16.94 14.52
N THR A 10 -3.31 16.86 14.47
CA THR A 10 -4.03 15.77 13.78
C THR A 10 -3.71 15.77 12.29
N GLN A 11 -3.69 16.90 11.60
CA GLN A 11 -3.30 16.98 10.18
C GLN A 11 -1.83 16.61 9.94
N VAL A 12 -0.95 16.93 10.89
CA VAL A 12 0.46 16.55 10.84
C VAL A 12 0.65 15.06 11.08
N VAL A 13 -0.10 14.44 12.00
CA VAL A 13 0.02 13.01 12.35
C VAL A 13 -0.78 12.13 11.39
N PHE A 14 -1.92 12.63 10.92
CA PHE A 14 -2.88 12.01 10.03
C PHE A 14 -3.15 12.95 8.85
N PRO A 15 -2.23 13.02 7.88
CA PRO A 15 -2.47 13.82 6.69
C PRO A 15 -3.77 13.35 6.04
N THR A 16 -4.75 14.26 5.97
CA THR A 16 -6.07 14.00 5.37
C THR A 16 -6.03 14.03 3.83
N HIS A 17 -4.92 14.47 3.27
CA HIS A 17 -4.74 14.61 1.83
C HIS A 17 -4.14 13.32 1.30
N GLN A 18 -4.96 12.56 0.58
CA GLN A 18 -4.48 11.57 -0.38
C GLN A 18 -3.70 12.32 -1.45
N ASP A 19 -2.52 11.83 -1.83
CA ASP A 19 -1.92 12.33 -3.06
C ASP A 19 -2.86 11.89 -4.20
N GLU A 20 -3.49 12.85 -4.88
CA GLU A 20 -4.33 12.53 -6.05
C GLU A 20 -3.45 12.04 -7.19
N PHE A 21 -3.79 10.90 -7.77
CA PHE A 21 -3.12 10.34 -8.94
C PHE A 21 -4.16 9.92 -9.97
N GLN A 22 -3.83 10.12 -11.25
CA GLN A 22 -4.69 9.69 -12.34
C GLN A 22 -4.64 8.17 -12.54
N HIS A 23 -3.43 7.59 -12.50
CA HIS A 23 -3.22 6.16 -12.66
C HIS A 23 -1.87 5.70 -12.10
N ALA A 24 -1.82 4.50 -11.52
CA ALA A 24 -0.59 3.79 -11.15
C ALA A 24 -0.57 2.38 -11.73
N GLU A 25 0.59 1.92 -12.22
CA GLU A 25 0.70 0.56 -12.77
C GLU A 25 0.54 -0.49 -11.66
N VAL A 26 1.09 -0.22 -10.49
CA VAL A 26 1.02 -1.10 -9.32
C VAL A 26 0.58 -0.32 -8.09
N LEU A 27 -0.37 -0.90 -7.34
CA LEU A 27 -0.69 -0.49 -5.98
C LEU A 27 -0.03 -1.43 -4.98
N VAL A 28 0.93 -0.93 -4.23
CA VAL A 28 1.55 -1.66 -3.11
C VAL A 28 0.66 -1.51 -1.88
N VAL A 29 0.04 -2.59 -1.44
CA VAL A 29 -0.78 -2.65 -0.24
C VAL A 29 0.05 -3.20 0.91
N LEU A 30 0.33 -2.35 1.89
CA LEU A 30 1.11 -2.76 3.06
C LEU A 30 0.25 -3.59 4.02
N GLY A 31 0.81 -4.70 4.48
CA GLY A 31 0.22 -5.59 5.47
C GLY A 31 0.00 -4.91 6.81
N SER A 32 -0.94 -5.45 7.57
CA SER A 32 -1.19 -5.15 8.98
C SER A 32 -2.24 -6.15 9.48
N TYR A 33 -2.30 -6.35 10.79
CA TYR A 33 -3.31 -7.19 11.46
C TYR A 33 -4.75 -7.00 10.93
N LYS A 34 -5.15 -5.77 10.56
CA LYS A 34 -6.48 -5.43 10.02
C LYS A 34 -6.46 -4.92 8.57
N ALA A 35 -5.49 -5.36 7.76
CA ALA A 35 -5.36 -4.89 6.37
C ALA A 35 -6.61 -5.18 5.53
N THR A 36 -7.22 -6.36 5.72
CA THR A 36 -8.47 -6.75 5.06
C THR A 36 -9.65 -5.84 5.41
N GLN A 37 -9.68 -5.25 6.61
CA GLN A 37 -10.76 -4.37 7.05
C GLN A 37 -10.59 -2.93 6.55
N TYR A 38 -9.36 -2.41 6.54
CA TYR A 38 -9.12 -0.98 6.32
C TYR A 38 -8.45 -0.63 4.99
N LYS A 39 -7.67 -1.54 4.39
CA LYS A 39 -6.90 -1.27 3.16
C LYS A 39 -7.51 -1.97 1.95
N MET A 40 -7.87 -3.24 2.08
CA MET A 40 -8.37 -4.01 0.95
C MET A 40 -9.66 -3.45 0.31
N PRO A 41 -10.63 -2.86 1.03
CA PRO A 41 -11.76 -2.19 0.40
C PRO A 41 -11.33 -1.06 -0.53
N THR A 42 -10.36 -0.24 -0.11
CA THR A 42 -9.77 0.82 -0.93
C THR A 42 -9.01 0.23 -2.12
N ALA A 43 -8.16 -0.79 -1.90
CA ALA A 43 -7.36 -1.41 -2.96
C ALA A 43 -8.24 -1.96 -4.09
N VAL A 44 -9.28 -2.73 -3.73
CA VAL A 44 -10.25 -3.28 -4.67
C VAL A 44 -11.02 -2.17 -5.39
N ARG A 45 -11.45 -1.12 -4.68
CA ARG A 45 -12.12 0.03 -5.30
C ARG A 45 -11.23 0.69 -6.36
N LEU A 46 -9.98 1.00 -6.01
CA LEU A 46 -9.03 1.65 -6.94
C LEU A 46 -8.76 0.78 -8.17
N TYR A 47 -8.67 -0.54 -7.99
CA TYR A 47 -8.52 -1.49 -9.09
C TYR A 47 -9.76 -1.49 -10.00
N LYS A 48 -10.97 -1.58 -9.43
CA LYS A 48 -12.24 -1.55 -10.19
C LYS A 48 -12.46 -0.22 -10.93
N GLU A 49 -12.02 0.89 -10.34
CA GLU A 49 -12.02 2.23 -10.95
C GLU A 49 -10.94 2.39 -12.04
N LYS A 50 -10.11 1.36 -12.30
CA LYS A 50 -8.98 1.38 -13.24
C LYS A 50 -7.93 2.47 -12.91
N LYS A 51 -7.90 2.92 -11.66
CA LYS A 51 -6.84 3.81 -11.16
C LYS A 51 -5.55 3.04 -10.94
N VAL A 52 -5.63 1.72 -10.74
CA VAL A 52 -4.46 0.85 -10.61
C VAL A 52 -4.60 -0.39 -11.49
N SER A 53 -3.50 -0.86 -12.08
CA SER A 53 -3.52 -2.03 -12.97
C SER A 53 -3.25 -3.36 -12.25
N LYS A 54 -2.44 -3.34 -11.19
CA LYS A 54 -2.11 -4.54 -10.40
C LYS A 54 -2.05 -4.24 -8.91
N LEU A 55 -2.24 -5.27 -8.09
CA LEU A 55 -2.10 -5.21 -6.64
C LEU A 55 -0.85 -5.99 -6.22
N LEU A 56 0.08 -5.32 -5.54
CA LEU A 56 1.20 -5.96 -4.85
C LEU A 56 0.88 -5.99 -3.35
N LEU A 57 0.64 -7.18 -2.80
CA LEU A 57 0.20 -7.38 -1.42
C LEU A 57 1.41 -7.82 -0.59
N SER A 58 1.87 -6.96 0.31
CA SER A 58 3.13 -7.16 1.06
C SER A 58 2.86 -7.36 2.54
N GLY A 59 3.36 -8.47 3.12
CA GLY A 59 3.24 -8.74 4.55
C GLY A 59 3.31 -10.21 4.91
N GLY A 60 4.21 -10.56 5.82
CA GLY A 60 4.45 -11.91 6.34
C GLY A 60 4.07 -12.13 7.81
N ASN A 61 3.45 -11.13 8.46
CA ASN A 61 2.90 -11.29 9.81
C ASN A 61 1.52 -11.97 9.77
N LEU A 62 0.94 -12.24 10.95
CA LEU A 62 -0.43 -12.74 11.07
C LEU A 62 -1.46 -11.61 10.98
N ALA A 63 -2.51 -11.85 10.21
CA ALA A 63 -3.72 -11.04 10.17
C ALA A 63 -4.71 -11.46 11.29
N ILE A 64 -5.83 -10.73 11.38
CA ILE A 64 -6.89 -10.94 12.39
C ILE A 64 -7.53 -12.33 12.37
N ASP A 65 -7.50 -12.99 11.23
CA ASP A 65 -7.98 -14.35 11.01
C ASP A 65 -6.90 -15.43 11.28
N GLN A 66 -5.74 -15.02 11.82
CA GLN A 66 -4.59 -15.88 12.12
C GLN A 66 -3.94 -16.53 10.88
N LYS A 67 -4.19 -16.01 9.69
CA LYS A 67 -3.46 -16.36 8.46
C LYS A 67 -2.34 -15.33 8.20
N PRO A 68 -1.34 -15.66 7.36
CA PRO A 68 -0.40 -14.66 6.87
C PRO A 68 -1.12 -13.48 6.19
N GLU A 69 -0.67 -12.26 6.45
CA GLU A 69 -1.29 -11.03 5.92
C GLU A 69 -1.44 -11.06 4.38
N PHE A 70 -0.41 -11.51 3.65
CA PHE A 70 -0.48 -11.64 2.19
C PHE A 70 -1.61 -12.59 1.74
N GLU A 71 -1.91 -13.63 2.53
CA GLU A 71 -2.89 -14.66 2.19
C GLU A 71 -4.30 -14.13 2.39
N SER A 72 -4.59 -13.54 3.55
CA SER A 72 -5.88 -12.91 3.83
C SER A 72 -6.17 -11.77 2.84
N MET A 73 -5.16 -10.98 2.48
CA MET A 73 -5.33 -9.93 1.47
C MET A 73 -5.59 -10.51 0.07
N LYS A 74 -4.93 -11.61 -0.30
CA LYS A 74 -5.16 -12.30 -1.58
C LYS A 74 -6.57 -12.84 -1.67
N GLU A 75 -7.01 -13.59 -0.66
CA GLU A 75 -8.37 -14.15 -0.59
C GLU A 75 -9.42 -13.04 -0.73
N TYR A 76 -9.26 -11.94 0.02
CA TYR A 76 -10.16 -10.80 -0.10
C TYR A 76 -10.21 -10.23 -1.53
N ALA A 77 -9.06 -10.09 -2.19
CA ALA A 77 -9.00 -9.55 -3.55
C ALA A 77 -9.71 -10.48 -4.56
N LEU A 78 -9.48 -11.78 -4.47
CA LEU A 78 -10.12 -12.80 -5.32
C LEU A 78 -11.64 -12.82 -5.11
N ASP A 79 -12.09 -12.85 -3.87
CA ASP A 79 -13.52 -12.83 -3.51
C ASP A 79 -14.24 -11.58 -4.02
N ASN A 80 -13.50 -10.49 -4.22
CA ASN A 80 -14.02 -9.23 -4.73
C ASN A 80 -13.81 -9.03 -6.23
N GLY A 81 -13.38 -10.06 -6.96
CA GLY A 81 -13.32 -10.07 -8.43
C GLY A 81 -12.05 -9.47 -9.03
N VAL A 82 -10.95 -9.37 -8.26
CA VAL A 82 -9.62 -9.13 -8.83
C VAL A 82 -9.08 -10.48 -9.34
N PRO A 83 -8.70 -10.60 -10.63
CA PRO A 83 -8.14 -11.84 -11.15
C PRO A 83 -6.77 -12.13 -10.55
N ASP A 84 -6.45 -13.41 -10.36
CA ASP A 84 -5.18 -13.86 -9.78
C ASP A 84 -3.94 -13.35 -10.56
N SER A 85 -4.08 -13.17 -11.88
CA SER A 85 -3.03 -12.64 -12.77
C SER A 85 -2.59 -11.20 -12.46
N ASP A 86 -3.44 -10.46 -11.74
CA ASP A 86 -3.21 -9.06 -11.37
C ASP A 86 -2.82 -8.90 -9.90
N ILE A 87 -2.67 -10.03 -9.19
CA ILE A 87 -2.25 -10.07 -7.78
C ILE A 87 -0.80 -10.58 -7.71
N ILE A 88 0.06 -9.78 -7.09
CA ILE A 88 1.45 -10.09 -6.82
C ILE A 88 1.61 -10.17 -5.30
N LEU A 89 2.38 -11.15 -4.81
CA LEU A 89 2.55 -11.38 -3.38
C LEU A 89 3.99 -11.15 -2.96
N GLU A 90 4.16 -10.37 -1.90
CA GLU A 90 5.37 -10.27 -1.11
C GLU A 90 5.07 -10.89 0.27
N ARG A 91 5.83 -11.92 0.66
CA ARG A 91 5.45 -12.86 1.73
C ARG A 91 6.28 -12.76 3.01
N HIS A 92 7.29 -11.90 3.03
CA HIS A 92 8.36 -11.92 4.03
C HIS A 92 8.34 -10.71 4.96
N ALA A 93 7.81 -9.56 4.52
CA ALA A 93 7.92 -8.33 5.29
C ALA A 93 7.21 -8.39 6.66
N LYS A 94 7.93 -8.03 7.72
CA LYS A 94 7.41 -7.96 9.10
C LYS A 94 7.23 -6.55 9.62
N ASN A 95 7.74 -5.55 8.90
CA ASN A 95 7.67 -4.15 9.29
C ASN A 95 7.65 -3.22 8.08
N THR A 96 7.40 -1.92 8.30
CA THR A 96 7.28 -0.92 7.21
C THR A 96 8.55 -0.75 6.38
N VAL A 97 9.74 -1.02 6.93
CA VAL A 97 11.01 -0.92 6.19
C VAL A 97 11.14 -2.10 5.22
N GLU A 98 10.94 -3.31 5.72
CA GLU A 98 10.96 -4.53 4.91
C GLU A 98 9.87 -4.51 3.83
N ASN A 99 8.66 -4.05 4.19
CA ASN A 99 7.59 -3.82 3.23
C ASN A 99 8.05 -2.93 2.06
N ALA A 100 8.74 -1.82 2.36
CA ALA A 100 9.24 -0.91 1.33
C ALA A 100 10.35 -1.51 0.49
N GLN A 101 11.29 -2.20 1.14
CA GLN A 101 12.40 -2.87 0.49
C GLN A 101 11.93 -4.00 -0.44
N TYR A 102 11.26 -5.01 0.11
CA TYR A 102 10.87 -6.22 -0.64
C TYR A 102 9.85 -5.94 -1.74
N SER A 103 8.88 -5.05 -1.49
CA SER A 103 7.92 -4.65 -2.54
C SER A 103 8.63 -4.02 -3.72
N SER A 104 9.66 -3.22 -3.46
CA SER A 104 10.35 -2.48 -4.50
C SER A 104 11.38 -3.34 -5.23
N GLU A 105 12.04 -4.28 -4.54
CA GLU A 105 12.83 -5.34 -5.17
C GLU A 105 11.98 -6.13 -6.18
N ILE A 106 10.78 -6.56 -5.78
CA ILE A 106 9.84 -7.24 -6.69
C ILE A 106 9.45 -6.36 -7.89
N ILE A 107 9.18 -5.07 -7.67
CA ILE A 107 8.83 -4.14 -8.75
C ILE A 107 9.96 -4.03 -9.77
N VAL A 108 11.20 -3.91 -9.31
CA VAL A 108 12.39 -3.77 -10.16
C VAL A 108 12.69 -5.07 -10.88
N GLU A 109 12.75 -6.20 -10.18
CA GLU A 109 13.14 -7.49 -10.74
C GLU A 109 12.10 -8.05 -11.71
N SER A 110 10.81 -7.82 -11.44
CA SER A 110 9.73 -8.35 -12.27
C SER A 110 9.27 -7.39 -13.37
N GLU A 111 9.84 -6.18 -13.44
CA GLU A 111 9.46 -5.10 -14.38
C GLU A 111 7.94 -4.84 -14.46
N ILE A 112 7.23 -5.04 -13.33
CA ILE A 112 5.76 -4.99 -13.25
C ILE A 112 5.18 -3.58 -13.26
N ALA A 113 6.03 -2.58 -13.10
CA ALA A 113 5.74 -1.18 -13.37
C ALA A 113 6.89 -0.64 -14.25
N LYS A 114 6.75 0.56 -14.83
CA LYS A 114 7.88 1.35 -15.42
C LYS A 114 7.95 2.82 -15.00
N ARG A 115 6.85 3.42 -14.54
CA ARG A 115 6.79 4.86 -14.19
C ARG A 115 5.97 5.24 -12.96
N SER A 116 4.92 4.48 -12.62
CA SER A 116 3.99 4.90 -11.55
C SER A 116 3.63 3.78 -10.58
N VAL A 117 3.95 4.01 -9.30
CA VAL A 117 3.63 3.10 -8.20
C VAL A 117 2.89 3.90 -7.13
N ALA A 118 1.73 3.38 -6.72
CA ALA A 118 0.96 3.92 -5.61
C ALA A 118 1.21 3.06 -4.36
N ILE A 119 1.29 3.69 -3.18
CA ILE A 119 1.44 2.98 -1.91
C ILE A 119 0.17 3.20 -1.08
N LEU A 120 -0.43 2.11 -0.62
CA LEU A 120 -1.59 2.11 0.27
C LEU A 120 -1.16 1.72 1.68
N THR A 121 -1.29 2.66 2.62
CA THR A 121 -0.98 2.45 4.04
C THR A 121 -1.93 3.24 4.94
N THR A 122 -1.86 3.05 6.25
CA THR A 122 -2.69 3.84 7.19
C THR A 122 -2.12 5.24 7.40
N ALA A 123 -2.98 6.20 7.74
CA ALA A 123 -2.65 7.61 7.95
C ALA A 123 -1.41 7.85 8.85
N PHE A 124 -1.25 7.06 9.92
CA PHE A 124 -0.11 7.13 10.82
C PHE A 124 1.24 6.80 10.16
N HIS A 125 1.23 5.96 9.12
CA HIS A 125 2.45 5.48 8.47
C HIS A 125 2.77 6.23 7.18
N ILE A 126 1.92 7.16 6.72
CA ILE A 126 2.13 7.86 5.45
C ILE A 126 3.49 8.58 5.44
N LYS A 127 3.84 9.30 6.51
CA LYS A 127 5.13 10.01 6.57
C LYS A 127 6.33 9.06 6.52
N ARG A 128 6.25 7.95 7.26
CA ARG A 128 7.31 6.92 7.31
C ARG A 128 7.44 6.20 5.97
N ALA A 129 6.32 5.79 5.38
CA ALA A 129 6.27 5.15 4.07
C ALA A 129 6.80 6.09 2.99
N LYS A 130 6.30 7.33 2.91
CA LYS A 130 6.82 8.36 1.99
C LYS A 130 8.34 8.52 2.13
N TYR A 131 8.85 8.65 3.35
CA TYR A 131 10.30 8.80 3.56
C TYR A 131 11.10 7.56 3.13
N LEU A 132 10.67 6.35 3.50
CA LEU A 132 11.39 5.12 3.19
C LEU A 132 11.40 4.79 1.69
N PHE A 133 10.24 4.85 1.04
CA PHE A 133 10.15 4.63 -0.41
C PHE A 133 10.92 5.71 -1.19
N LYS A 134 10.89 6.96 -0.71
CA LYS A 134 11.68 8.06 -1.26
C LYS A 134 13.19 7.79 -1.09
N MET A 135 13.66 7.43 0.10
CA MET A 135 15.08 7.16 0.34
C MET A 135 15.63 5.98 -0.45
N LEU A 136 14.83 4.94 -0.67
CA LEU A 136 15.30 3.70 -1.29
C LEU A 136 15.25 3.73 -2.83
N TYR A 137 14.41 4.56 -3.47
CA TYR A 137 14.12 4.42 -4.92
C TYR A 137 13.97 5.74 -5.73
N LEU A 138 14.41 6.88 -5.17
CA LEU A 138 14.10 8.24 -5.68
C LEU A 138 14.52 8.64 -7.09
N ASN A 139 15.21 7.82 -7.86
CA ASN A 139 15.67 8.24 -9.20
C ASN A 139 14.84 7.66 -10.36
N ILE A 140 13.85 6.80 -10.08
CA ILE A 140 13.27 5.95 -11.13
C ILE A 140 11.73 6.10 -11.25
N TRP A 141 11.01 6.59 -10.23
CA TRP A 141 9.53 6.52 -10.19
C TRP A 141 8.83 7.72 -9.57
N ASN A 142 7.66 8.07 -10.11
CA ASN A 142 6.70 8.94 -9.44
C ASN A 142 5.87 8.11 -8.45
N PHE A 143 6.12 8.31 -7.15
CA PHE A 143 5.36 7.65 -6.09
C PHE A 143 4.24 8.55 -5.57
N THR A 144 3.08 7.95 -5.39
CA THR A 144 1.89 8.57 -4.79
C THR A 144 1.49 7.73 -3.58
N VAL A 145 1.34 8.33 -2.40
CA VAL A 145 0.85 7.60 -1.22
C VAL A 145 -0.59 7.98 -0.96
N THR A 146 -1.46 6.98 -0.91
CA THR A 146 -2.90 7.15 -0.73
C THR A 146 -3.42 6.35 0.47
N LEU A 147 -4.59 6.77 0.96
CA LEU A 147 -5.34 6.20 2.10
C LEU A 147 -6.42 5.24 1.61
#